data_AF-A0A5J4UCA1-F1
#
_entry.id   AF-A0A5J4UCA1-F1
#
_cell.length_a   1.000
_cell.length_b   1.000
_cell.length_c   1.000
_cell.angle_alpha   90.00
_cell.angle_beta   90.00
_cell.angle_gamma   90.00
#
_symmetry.space_group_name_H-M   'P 1'
#
loop_
_entity.id
_entity.type
_entity.pdbx_description
1 polymer ?
#
loop_
_entity_poly.entity_id
_entity_poly.type
_entity_poly.pdbx_seq_one_letter_code
_entity_poly.pdbx_strand_id
1 'polypeptide(L)'
;MRRGIILKPQINQTLSKLDLHPANVPIGVWVYGPMENDPAPLIEKAVILMETFGDKRFETHLLSGLEILADQLITDSSASLVIQAVKKAFGNKSIPSISNLGASRALKLTQNKVNPYATSHIGSLAGDKILEISHDKLIELGFTPTQTILQEINNISPKEPTINIHGTEIRISALVKLFARLGFECGRAVRVVHSTAPGFLWGTYQDFANYQLHCNAHANNLIVLPLDIISEKKQILSPLDFDMAFSSETSINFWKRSPVADPTFVTDSFNIEVFEMMNDLGGIYVSGDWAKIKDVKQRPLPENEDKQNIIWLLRDVMIWEHFIGYSNPTGGPTEDAIPAPTLPSDAEWPMIIEMINHALSLSDHLHS
;
A
#
# COMPACT_ATOMS: atom_id res chain seq x y z
N MET A 1 22.87 -12.77 8.09
CA MET A 1 23.72 -11.80 7.34
C MET A 1 23.77 -12.05 5.84
N ARG A 2 24.19 -13.23 5.36
CA ARG A 2 24.20 -13.55 3.91
C ARG A 2 22.86 -13.43 3.18
N ARG A 3 21.74 -13.48 3.92
CA ARG A 3 20.37 -13.44 3.36
C ARG A 3 20.05 -12.14 2.64
N GLY A 4 20.25 -10.98 3.27
CA GLY A 4 19.86 -9.70 2.66
C GLY A 4 20.70 -9.33 1.41
N ILE A 5 21.92 -9.89 1.29
CA ILE A 5 22.77 -9.73 0.09
C ILE A 5 22.22 -10.53 -1.10
N ILE A 6 21.56 -11.66 -0.84
CA ILE A 6 21.03 -12.55 -1.88
C ILE A 6 19.59 -12.15 -2.24
N LEU A 7 18.79 -11.83 -1.23
CA LEU A 7 17.36 -11.59 -1.35
C LEU A 7 17.05 -10.25 -2.03
N LYS A 8 17.76 -9.17 -1.66
CA LYS A 8 17.49 -7.83 -2.21
C LYS A 8 17.74 -7.77 -3.72
N PRO A 9 18.83 -8.33 -4.28
CA PRO A 9 18.98 -8.43 -5.73
C PRO A 9 17.86 -9.22 -6.41
N GLN A 10 17.33 -10.29 -5.80
CA GLN A 10 16.23 -11.07 -6.36
C GLN A 10 14.93 -10.25 -6.42
N ILE A 11 14.59 -9.55 -5.33
CA ILE A 11 13.43 -8.65 -5.32
C ILE A 11 13.62 -7.50 -6.31
N ASN A 12 14.80 -6.88 -6.36
CA ASN A 12 15.10 -5.81 -7.33
C ASN A 12 15.02 -6.32 -8.78
N GLN A 13 15.41 -7.57 -9.04
CA GLN A 13 15.23 -8.20 -10.34
C GLN A 13 13.74 -8.38 -10.68
N THR A 14 12.90 -8.76 -9.71
CA THR A 14 11.45 -8.86 -9.92
C THR A 14 10.81 -7.49 -10.14
N LEU A 15 11.23 -6.45 -9.40
CA LEU A 15 10.82 -5.06 -9.64
C LEU A 15 11.14 -4.65 -11.08
N SER A 16 12.38 -4.88 -11.53
CA SER A 16 12.81 -4.54 -12.89
C SER A 16 11.99 -5.26 -13.97
N LYS A 17 11.59 -6.52 -13.76
CA LYS A 17 10.71 -7.26 -14.69
C LYS A 17 9.32 -6.63 -14.83
N LEU A 18 8.89 -5.86 -13.83
CA LEU A 18 7.63 -5.12 -13.83
C LEU A 18 7.81 -3.63 -14.15
N ASP A 19 9.00 -3.24 -14.63
CA ASP A 19 9.36 -1.84 -14.91
C ASP A 19 9.17 -0.94 -13.67
N LEU A 20 9.56 -1.45 -12.49
CA LEU A 20 9.53 -0.73 -11.22
C LEU A 20 10.95 -0.37 -10.79
N HIS A 21 11.13 0.90 -10.42
CA HIS A 21 12.33 1.41 -9.77
C HIS A 21 12.41 0.92 -8.32
N PRO A 22 13.57 0.41 -7.86
CA PRO A 22 13.76 -0.03 -6.49
C PRO A 22 13.97 1.14 -5.51
N ALA A 23 13.63 0.92 -4.25
CA ALA A 23 13.84 1.88 -3.18
C ALA A 23 15.31 1.91 -2.73
N ASN A 24 15.92 0.72 -2.70
CA ASN A 24 17.27 0.49 -2.25
C ASN A 24 18.01 -0.42 -3.24
N VAL A 25 19.24 -0.07 -3.57
CA VAL A 25 20.14 -0.90 -4.36
C VAL A 25 21.33 -1.29 -3.49
N PRO A 26 21.59 -2.60 -3.28
CA PRO A 26 22.74 -3.02 -2.47
C PRO A 26 24.04 -2.69 -3.19
N ILE A 27 24.94 -1.98 -2.51
CA ILE A 27 26.26 -1.58 -3.05
C ILE A 27 27.41 -2.37 -2.40
N GLY A 28 27.18 -2.99 -1.25
CA GLY A 28 28.22 -3.77 -0.58
C GLY A 28 27.84 -4.26 0.81
N VAL A 29 28.85 -4.73 1.52
CA VAL A 29 28.73 -5.26 2.88
C VAL A 29 29.87 -4.70 3.70
N TRP A 30 29.55 -4.23 4.89
CA TRP A 30 30.55 -3.82 5.87
C TRP A 30 30.58 -4.84 7.00
N VAL A 31 31.67 -5.60 7.12
CA VAL A 31 31.89 -6.54 8.23
C VAL A 31 32.62 -5.81 9.34
N TYR A 32 32.03 -5.81 10.54
CA TYR A 32 32.66 -5.21 11.70
C TYR A 32 33.84 -6.07 12.18
N GLY A 33 34.91 -5.41 12.63
CA GLY A 33 35.99 -6.08 13.35
C GLY A 33 35.56 -6.52 14.76
N PRO A 34 36.51 -7.04 15.57
CA PRO A 34 36.25 -7.35 16.97
C PRO A 34 35.65 -6.14 17.70
N MET A 35 34.51 -6.35 18.36
CA MET A 35 33.83 -5.32 19.15
C MET A 35 34.20 -5.49 20.62
N GLU A 36 34.44 -4.39 21.32
CA GLU A 36 34.67 -4.41 22.76
C GLU A 36 33.38 -4.81 23.49
N ASN A 37 33.47 -5.72 24.46
CA ASN A 37 32.32 -6.22 25.25
C ASN A 37 31.17 -6.81 24.41
N ASP A 38 31.51 -7.44 23.28
CA ASP A 38 30.55 -8.10 22.40
C ASP A 38 29.76 -9.19 23.13
N PRO A 39 28.43 -9.08 23.27
CA PRO A 39 27.62 -10.07 23.98
C PRO A 39 27.48 -11.39 23.21
N ALA A 40 27.84 -11.42 21.92
CA ALA A 40 27.69 -12.59 21.06
C ALA A 40 28.94 -12.80 20.18
N PRO A 41 30.15 -12.95 20.75
CA PRO A 41 31.43 -12.84 20.02
C PRO A 41 31.62 -13.89 18.92
N LEU A 42 30.85 -14.99 18.95
CA LEU A 42 30.88 -16.06 17.96
C LEU A 42 30.08 -15.77 16.69
N ILE A 43 29.23 -14.74 16.69
CA ILE A 43 28.40 -14.37 15.54
C ILE A 43 29.14 -13.29 14.74
N GLU A 44 29.32 -13.44 13.43
CA GLU A 44 29.88 -12.35 12.61
C GLU A 44 28.90 -11.17 12.55
N LYS A 45 29.39 -9.94 12.73
CA LYS A 45 28.60 -8.71 12.64
C LYS A 45 28.92 -8.03 11.33
N ALA A 46 27.89 -7.64 10.60
CA ALA A 46 28.00 -6.89 9.37
C ALA A 46 26.69 -6.16 9.08
N VAL A 47 26.78 -5.11 8.28
CA VAL A 47 25.63 -4.42 7.71
C VAL A 47 25.71 -4.46 6.20
N ILE A 48 24.55 -4.41 5.56
CA ILE A 48 24.44 -4.24 4.12
C ILE A 48 24.46 -2.74 3.84
N LEU A 49 25.36 -2.32 2.96
CA LEU A 49 25.41 -0.96 2.46
C LEU A 49 24.48 -0.86 1.24
N MET A 50 23.65 0.18 1.21
CA MET A 50 22.68 0.40 0.13
C MET A 50 22.75 1.85 -0.34
N GLU A 51 22.54 2.04 -1.63
CA GLU A 51 22.09 3.31 -2.18
C GLU A 51 20.57 3.38 -2.00
N THR A 52 20.08 4.47 -1.43
CA THR A 52 18.66 4.68 -1.11
C THR A 52 18.13 5.83 -1.95
N PHE A 53 17.00 5.60 -2.62
CA PHE A 53 16.39 6.56 -3.53
C PHE A 53 15.25 7.35 -2.89
N GLY A 54 15.12 7.40 -1.56
CA GLY A 54 14.09 8.24 -0.93
C GLY A 54 14.13 8.16 0.59
N ASP A 55 13.77 9.26 1.23
CA ASP A 55 13.78 9.43 2.69
C ASP A 55 12.37 9.62 3.28
N LYS A 56 11.37 9.90 2.43
CA LYS A 56 9.97 10.06 2.82
C LYS A 56 9.22 8.74 2.79
N ARG A 57 8.44 8.47 3.85
CA ARG A 57 7.61 7.26 3.97
C ARG A 57 6.20 7.53 3.47
N PHE A 58 5.59 6.53 2.83
CA PHE A 58 4.25 6.70 2.26
C PHE A 58 3.20 7.06 3.32
N GLU A 59 3.05 6.27 4.39
CA GLU A 59 1.96 6.49 5.35
C GLU A 59 2.15 7.79 6.14
N THR A 60 3.33 8.00 6.74
CA THR A 60 3.57 9.14 7.64
C THR A 60 3.74 10.45 6.88
N HIS A 61 4.43 10.43 5.73
CA HIS A 61 4.72 11.67 5.02
C HIS A 61 3.65 11.96 3.96
N LEU A 62 3.59 11.16 2.90
CA LEU A 62 2.74 11.50 1.76
C LEU A 62 1.25 11.35 2.06
N LEU A 63 0.84 10.23 2.64
CA LEU A 63 -0.58 9.95 2.89
C LEU A 63 -1.15 10.86 3.97
N SER A 64 -0.41 11.11 5.06
CA SER A 64 -0.78 12.14 6.03
C SER A 64 -0.87 13.52 5.39
N GLY A 65 0.11 13.87 4.55
CA GLY A 65 0.13 15.14 3.82
C GLY A 65 -1.08 15.33 2.91
N LEU A 66 -1.48 14.28 2.18
CA LEU A 66 -2.64 14.29 1.29
C LEU A 66 -3.96 14.44 2.05
N GLU A 67 -4.07 13.88 3.26
CA GLU A 67 -5.25 14.07 4.12
C GLU A 67 -5.34 15.49 4.65
N ILE A 68 -4.22 16.08 5.08
CA ILE A 68 -4.14 17.49 5.48
C ILE A 68 -4.52 18.39 4.30
N LEU A 69 -4.00 18.09 3.11
CA LEU A 69 -4.30 18.81 1.88
C LEU A 69 -5.81 18.75 1.55
N ALA A 70 -6.43 17.57 1.66
CA ALA A 70 -7.87 17.41 1.44
C ALA A 70 -8.70 18.21 2.43
N ASP A 71 -8.32 18.23 3.72
CA ASP A 71 -9.02 19.02 4.74
C ASP A 71 -8.91 20.53 4.47
N GLN A 72 -7.69 21.02 4.20
CA GLN A 72 -7.41 22.45 4.05
C GLN A 72 -7.96 23.03 2.75
N LEU A 73 -7.89 22.29 1.63
CA LEU A 73 -8.14 22.85 0.30
C LEU A 73 -9.52 22.49 -0.27
N ILE A 74 -10.16 21.42 0.19
CA ILE A 74 -11.54 21.13 -0.20
C ILE A 74 -12.46 22.00 0.66
N THR A 75 -13.23 22.87 0.04
CA THR A 75 -14.25 23.66 0.74
C THR A 75 -15.43 22.79 1.18
N ASP A 76 -16.11 23.16 2.27
CA ASP A 76 -17.29 22.44 2.78
C ASP A 76 -18.37 22.27 1.69
N SER A 77 -18.62 23.31 0.89
CA SER A 77 -19.58 23.25 -0.21
C SER A 77 -19.15 22.27 -1.31
N SER A 78 -17.85 22.24 -1.65
CA SER A 78 -17.31 21.27 -2.61
C SER A 78 -17.39 19.85 -2.05
N ALA A 79 -17.13 19.68 -0.76
CA ALA A 79 -17.22 18.38 -0.11
C ALA A 79 -18.65 17.83 -0.17
N SER A 80 -19.64 18.64 0.18
CA SER A 80 -21.06 18.25 0.07
C SER A 80 -21.48 17.91 -1.35
N LEU A 81 -21.02 18.66 -2.36
CA LEU A 81 -21.31 18.36 -3.77
C LEU A 81 -20.72 17.00 -4.19
N VAL A 82 -19.47 16.74 -3.83
CA VAL A 82 -18.79 15.46 -4.12
C VAL A 82 -19.51 14.30 -3.45
N ILE A 83 -19.81 14.40 -2.15
CA ILE A 83 -20.50 13.33 -1.42
C ILE A 83 -21.91 13.09 -1.96
N GLN A 84 -22.66 14.13 -2.35
CA GLN A 84 -23.96 13.98 -2.98
C GLN A 84 -23.90 13.27 -4.33
N ALA A 85 -22.88 13.57 -5.15
CA ALA A 85 -22.66 12.89 -6.41
C ALA A 85 -22.28 11.42 -6.19
N VAL A 86 -21.31 11.16 -5.32
CA VAL A 86 -20.81 9.80 -5.05
C VAL A 86 -21.87 8.91 -4.41
N LYS A 87 -22.80 9.45 -3.62
CA LYS A 87 -23.96 8.67 -3.12
C LYS A 87 -24.72 7.96 -4.23
N LYS A 88 -24.77 8.53 -5.45
CA LYS A 88 -25.38 7.86 -6.61
C LYS A 88 -24.60 6.62 -7.05
N ALA A 89 -23.26 6.68 -7.02
CA ALA A 89 -22.38 5.54 -7.34
C ALA A 89 -22.57 4.38 -6.36
N PHE A 90 -22.82 4.68 -5.08
CA PHE A 90 -23.05 3.67 -4.05
C PHE A 90 -24.49 3.12 -4.04
N GLY A 91 -25.45 3.86 -4.61
CA GLY A 91 -26.86 3.46 -4.64
C GLY A 91 -27.40 3.26 -3.23
N ASN A 92 -27.81 2.03 -2.91
CA ASN A 92 -28.32 1.66 -1.57
C ASN A 92 -27.22 1.27 -0.57
N LYS A 93 -25.95 1.20 -1.01
CA LYS A 93 -24.82 0.86 -0.14
C LYS A 93 -24.43 2.06 0.72
N SER A 94 -23.97 1.78 1.94
CA SER A 94 -23.38 2.82 2.79
C SER A 94 -22.06 3.31 2.20
N ILE A 95 -21.90 4.63 2.10
CA ILE A 95 -20.62 5.23 1.72
C ILE A 95 -19.55 4.96 2.81
N PRO A 96 -18.26 4.99 2.48
CA PRO A 96 -17.19 4.87 3.44
C PRO A 96 -17.25 6.01 4.47
N SER A 97 -17.13 5.66 5.75
CA SER A 97 -17.16 6.59 6.88
C SER A 97 -16.50 5.95 8.10
N ILE A 98 -16.35 6.68 9.20
CA ILE A 98 -15.80 6.15 10.46
C ILE A 98 -16.58 4.95 11.01
N SER A 99 -17.88 4.85 10.72
CA SER A 99 -18.73 3.72 11.11
C SER A 99 -18.80 2.60 10.06
N ASN A 100 -18.22 2.82 8.87
CA ASN A 100 -18.27 1.91 7.74
C ASN A 100 -16.95 1.94 6.96
N LEU A 101 -15.86 1.53 7.63
CA LEU A 101 -14.52 1.55 7.08
C LEU A 101 -14.34 0.51 5.95
N GLY A 102 -13.59 0.89 4.92
CA GLY A 102 -13.17 -0.02 3.84
C GLY A 102 -12.37 -1.23 4.36
N ALA A 103 -11.48 -1.02 5.33
CA ALA A 103 -10.70 -2.09 5.95
C ALA A 103 -11.60 -3.20 6.55
N SER A 104 -12.70 -2.80 7.21
CA SER A 104 -13.67 -3.74 7.78
C SER A 104 -14.38 -4.58 6.72
N ARG A 105 -14.61 -4.02 5.52
CA ARG A 105 -15.12 -4.78 4.37
C ARG A 105 -14.05 -5.69 3.79
N ALA A 106 -12.81 -5.21 3.66
CA ALA A 106 -11.67 -5.95 3.11
C ALA A 106 -11.29 -7.17 3.95
N LEU A 107 -11.40 -7.10 5.29
CA LEU A 107 -11.16 -8.22 6.20
C LEU A 107 -11.97 -9.47 5.83
N LYS A 108 -13.19 -9.29 5.32
CA LYS A 108 -14.06 -10.41 4.89
C LYS A 108 -13.52 -11.12 3.64
N LEU A 109 -12.70 -10.45 2.82
CA LEU A 109 -12.11 -11.04 1.61
C LEU A 109 -10.90 -11.91 1.94
N THR A 110 -9.99 -11.41 2.78
CA THR A 110 -8.70 -12.06 3.07
C THR A 110 -8.89 -13.41 3.76
N GLN A 111 -9.85 -13.50 4.69
CA GLN A 111 -10.17 -14.73 5.41
C GLN A 111 -10.69 -15.86 4.51
N ASN A 112 -11.31 -15.55 3.37
CA ASN A 112 -12.07 -16.53 2.60
C ASN A 112 -11.46 -16.90 1.24
N LYS A 113 -10.53 -16.10 0.69
CA LYS A 113 -10.16 -16.20 -0.73
C LYS A 113 -8.66 -16.11 -1.04
N VAL A 114 -7.89 -15.29 -0.33
CA VAL A 114 -6.44 -15.16 -0.59
C VAL A 114 -5.70 -16.43 -0.17
N ASN A 115 -6.10 -17.06 0.95
CA ASN A 115 -5.48 -18.29 1.46
C ASN A 115 -5.56 -19.47 0.47
N PRO A 116 -6.73 -19.89 -0.04
CA PRO A 116 -6.80 -21.04 -0.94
C PRO A 116 -5.96 -20.91 -2.23
N TYR A 117 -5.88 -19.70 -2.80
CA TYR A 117 -5.05 -19.45 -3.98
C TYR A 117 -3.56 -19.46 -3.63
N ALA A 118 -3.15 -18.77 -2.57
CA ALA A 118 -1.75 -18.74 -2.14
C ALA A 118 -1.23 -20.15 -1.80
N THR A 119 -2.01 -20.94 -1.05
CA THR A 119 -1.67 -22.33 -0.69
C THR A 119 -1.58 -23.25 -1.91
N SER A 120 -2.33 -22.99 -2.99
CA SER A 120 -2.26 -23.80 -4.22
C SER A 120 -1.12 -23.41 -5.17
N HIS A 121 -0.45 -22.27 -4.96
CA HIS A 121 0.58 -21.73 -5.86
C HIS A 121 1.91 -21.43 -5.13
N ILE A 122 2.24 -22.24 -4.09
CA ILE A 122 3.48 -22.11 -3.30
C ILE A 122 4.70 -22.04 -4.23
N GLY A 123 5.41 -20.91 -4.18
CA GLY A 123 6.65 -20.67 -4.91
C GLY A 123 6.53 -20.36 -6.41
N SER A 124 5.31 -20.19 -6.93
CA SER A 124 5.05 -19.85 -8.34
C SER A 124 4.02 -18.73 -8.52
N LEU A 125 3.99 -17.73 -7.64
CA LEU A 125 3.22 -16.51 -7.91
C LEU A 125 3.82 -15.65 -9.05
N ALA A 126 4.89 -16.10 -9.69
CA ALA A 126 5.47 -15.46 -10.85
C ALA A 126 4.58 -15.68 -12.08
N GLY A 127 3.81 -14.64 -12.46
CA GLY A 127 3.07 -14.59 -13.72
C GLY A 127 1.59 -14.97 -13.67
N ASP A 128 1.13 -15.67 -12.63
CA ASP A 128 -0.26 -16.13 -12.57
C ASP A 128 -1.21 -15.08 -11.97
N LYS A 129 -2.35 -14.86 -12.63
CA LYS A 129 -3.42 -13.98 -12.16
C LYS A 129 -4.17 -14.62 -10.98
N ILE A 130 -4.54 -13.82 -9.98
CA ILE A 130 -5.43 -14.28 -8.89
C ILE A 130 -6.88 -14.06 -9.31
N LEU A 131 -7.56 -15.08 -9.81
CA LEU A 131 -8.93 -14.97 -10.33
C LEU A 131 -9.98 -14.80 -9.22
N GLU A 132 -9.64 -15.18 -7.99
CA GLU A 132 -10.52 -15.14 -6.81
C GLU A 132 -10.76 -13.72 -6.29
N ILE A 133 -9.95 -12.75 -6.72
CA ILE A 133 -10.11 -11.33 -6.45
C ILE A 133 -10.74 -10.68 -7.70
N SER A 134 -12.01 -10.98 -7.95
CA SER A 134 -12.75 -10.47 -9.10
C SER A 134 -13.49 -9.16 -8.80
N HIS A 135 -13.81 -8.42 -9.85
CA HIS A 135 -14.63 -7.21 -9.79
C HIS A 135 -15.94 -7.42 -9.00
N ASP A 136 -16.70 -8.45 -9.36
CA ASP A 136 -17.99 -8.76 -8.74
C ASP A 136 -17.85 -9.06 -7.25
N LYS A 137 -16.77 -9.72 -6.85
CA LYS A 137 -16.53 -10.06 -5.45
C LYS A 137 -16.28 -8.83 -4.60
N LEU A 138 -15.53 -7.86 -5.12
CA LEU A 138 -15.32 -6.59 -4.44
C LEU A 138 -16.64 -5.81 -4.32
N ILE A 139 -17.48 -5.82 -5.36
CA ILE A 139 -18.81 -5.20 -5.34
C ILE A 139 -19.72 -5.85 -4.28
N GLU A 140 -19.74 -7.19 -4.19
CA GLU A 140 -20.51 -7.95 -3.19
C GLU A 140 -20.11 -7.59 -1.76
N LEU A 141 -18.84 -7.28 -1.52
CA LEU A 141 -18.34 -6.86 -0.21
C LEU A 141 -18.72 -5.42 0.14
N GLY A 142 -19.31 -4.69 -0.79
CA GLY A 142 -19.78 -3.32 -0.59
C GLY A 142 -18.83 -2.25 -1.13
N PHE A 143 -17.76 -2.62 -1.84
CA PHE A 143 -16.96 -1.65 -2.55
C PHE A 143 -17.70 -1.14 -3.80
N THR A 144 -17.26 0.03 -4.27
CA THR A 144 -17.73 0.67 -5.49
C THR A 144 -16.54 0.88 -6.41
N PRO A 145 -16.62 0.53 -7.70
CA PRO A 145 -15.50 0.72 -8.61
C PRO A 145 -15.05 2.18 -8.71
N THR A 146 -13.74 2.42 -8.73
CA THR A 146 -13.15 3.76 -8.84
C THR A 146 -13.69 4.52 -10.06
N GLN A 147 -13.86 3.85 -11.20
CA GLN A 147 -14.39 4.46 -12.42
C GLN A 147 -15.83 4.94 -12.26
N THR A 148 -16.67 4.22 -11.50
CA THR A 148 -18.04 4.64 -11.20
C THR A 148 -18.04 5.88 -10.29
N ILE A 149 -17.16 5.93 -9.30
CA ILE A 149 -16.96 7.12 -8.44
C ILE A 149 -16.55 8.33 -9.29
N LEU A 150 -15.55 8.16 -10.16
CA LEU A 150 -15.06 9.22 -11.05
C LEU A 150 -16.14 9.70 -12.02
N GLN A 151 -16.95 8.79 -12.57
CA GLN A 151 -18.06 9.14 -13.46
C GLN A 151 -19.05 10.08 -12.76
N GLU A 152 -19.44 9.79 -11.52
CA GLU A 152 -20.36 10.66 -10.77
C GLU A 152 -19.73 12.01 -10.43
N ILE A 153 -18.44 12.05 -10.06
CA ILE A 153 -17.71 13.30 -9.78
C ILE A 153 -17.63 14.17 -11.03
N ASN A 154 -17.29 13.59 -12.18
CA ASN A 154 -17.19 14.31 -13.46
C ASN A 154 -18.55 14.86 -13.95
N ASN A 155 -19.66 14.31 -13.46
CA ASN A 155 -21.02 14.73 -13.81
C ASN A 155 -21.56 15.86 -12.89
N ILE A 156 -20.77 16.39 -11.96
CA ILE A 156 -21.19 17.51 -11.10
C ILE A 156 -21.36 18.78 -11.96
N SER A 157 -22.54 19.41 -11.83
CA SER A 157 -22.93 20.62 -12.57
C SER A 157 -22.96 21.85 -11.65
N PRO A 158 -22.54 23.05 -12.10
CA PRO A 158 -22.15 23.41 -13.48
C PRO A 158 -20.73 23.00 -13.86
N LYS A 159 -19.88 22.67 -12.88
CA LYS A 159 -18.52 22.15 -13.10
C LYS A 159 -18.08 21.29 -11.91
N GLU A 160 -17.15 20.39 -12.19
CA GLU A 160 -16.43 19.64 -11.16
C GLU A 160 -15.73 20.59 -10.18
N PRO A 161 -15.81 20.34 -8.85
CA PRO A 161 -15.04 21.10 -7.87
C PRO A 161 -13.53 20.98 -8.09
N THR A 162 -12.82 22.04 -7.72
CA THR A 162 -11.36 22.12 -7.80
C THR A 162 -10.77 22.55 -6.45
N ILE A 163 -9.53 22.14 -6.20
CA ILE A 163 -8.65 22.68 -5.17
C ILE A 163 -7.59 23.57 -5.82
N ASN A 164 -7.07 24.56 -5.10
CA ASN A 164 -6.00 25.42 -5.61
C ASN A 164 -4.71 25.16 -4.85
N ILE A 165 -3.66 24.76 -5.58
CA ILE A 165 -2.30 24.63 -5.04
C ILE A 165 -1.43 25.64 -5.77
N HIS A 166 -0.93 26.65 -5.05
CA HIS A 166 -0.02 27.68 -5.59
C HIS A 166 -0.48 28.33 -6.92
N GLY A 167 -1.79 28.48 -7.14
CA GLY A 167 -2.35 29.04 -8.36
C GLY A 167 -2.76 28.00 -9.42
N THR A 168 -2.39 26.73 -9.26
CA THR A 168 -2.85 25.64 -10.11
C THR A 168 -4.20 25.12 -9.63
N GLU A 169 -5.21 25.16 -10.50
CA GLU A 169 -6.50 24.52 -10.25
C GLU A 169 -6.40 23.01 -10.50
N ILE A 170 -6.68 22.23 -9.46
CA ILE A 170 -6.62 20.77 -9.50
C ILE A 170 -8.01 20.20 -9.27
N ARG A 171 -8.45 19.35 -10.20
CA ARG A 171 -9.75 18.68 -10.16
C ARG A 171 -9.77 17.61 -9.07
N ILE A 172 -10.90 17.45 -8.36
CA ILE A 172 -11.05 16.40 -7.34
C ILE A 172 -10.85 14.99 -7.94
N SER A 173 -11.24 14.77 -9.19
CA SER A 173 -10.96 13.54 -9.93
C SER A 173 -9.48 13.21 -10.05
N ALA A 174 -8.60 14.22 -10.13
CA ALA A 174 -7.15 14.02 -10.13
C ALA A 174 -6.66 13.52 -8.76
N LEU A 175 -7.23 14.05 -7.67
CA LEU A 175 -6.95 13.55 -6.31
C LEU A 175 -7.41 12.10 -6.13
N VAL A 176 -8.61 11.76 -6.63
CA VAL A 176 -9.11 10.37 -6.62
C VAL A 176 -8.17 9.44 -7.42
N LYS A 177 -7.70 9.87 -8.59
CA LYS A 177 -6.73 9.11 -9.41
C LYS A 177 -5.36 8.98 -8.74
N LEU A 178 -4.91 9.97 -7.98
CA LEU A 178 -3.70 9.87 -7.17
C LEU A 178 -3.84 8.77 -6.11
N PHE A 179 -4.92 8.78 -5.33
CA PHE A 179 -5.19 7.71 -4.36
C PHE A 179 -5.33 6.35 -5.05
N ALA A 180 -6.01 6.29 -6.19
CA ALA A 180 -6.09 5.07 -6.98
C ALA A 180 -4.72 4.52 -7.36
N ARG A 181 -3.83 5.40 -7.84
CA ARG A 181 -2.44 5.06 -8.18
C ARG A 181 -1.65 4.53 -6.98
N LEU A 182 -1.76 5.19 -5.83
CA LEU A 182 -1.08 4.79 -4.60
C LEU A 182 -1.54 3.39 -4.15
N GLY A 183 -2.86 3.14 -4.14
CA GLY A 183 -3.42 1.83 -3.84
C GLY A 183 -2.87 0.74 -4.76
N PHE A 184 -2.95 0.99 -6.08
CA PHE A 184 -2.42 0.08 -7.10
C PHE A 184 -0.94 -0.25 -6.88
N GLU A 185 -0.09 0.75 -6.63
CA GLU A 185 1.33 0.53 -6.38
C GLU A 185 1.61 -0.23 -5.08
N CYS A 186 0.84 -0.01 -4.02
CA CYS A 186 0.93 -0.82 -2.79
C CYS A 186 0.63 -2.30 -3.07
N GLY A 187 -0.41 -2.58 -3.87
CA GLY A 187 -0.75 -3.93 -4.30
C GLY A 187 0.38 -4.59 -5.09
N ARG A 188 0.95 -3.85 -6.05
CA ARG A 188 2.10 -4.30 -6.85
C ARG A 188 3.31 -4.60 -5.97
N ALA A 189 3.59 -3.74 -5.00
CA ALA A 189 4.73 -3.89 -4.10
C ALA A 189 4.65 -5.20 -3.30
N VAL A 190 3.51 -5.48 -2.66
CA VAL A 190 3.29 -6.75 -1.95
C VAL A 190 3.39 -7.93 -2.93
N ARG A 191 2.79 -7.80 -4.12
CA ARG A 191 2.83 -8.86 -5.14
C ARG A 191 4.25 -9.16 -5.64
N VAL A 192 5.10 -8.16 -5.79
CA VAL A 192 6.51 -8.32 -6.18
C VAL A 192 7.25 -9.21 -5.20
N VAL A 193 7.09 -8.95 -3.90
CA VAL A 193 7.76 -9.73 -2.86
C VAL A 193 7.28 -11.18 -2.92
N HIS A 194 5.97 -11.40 -2.92
CA HIS A 194 5.36 -12.72 -2.96
C HIS A 194 5.69 -13.52 -4.24
N SER A 195 5.87 -12.83 -5.38
CA SER A 195 6.15 -13.45 -6.68
C SER A 195 7.64 -13.64 -6.99
N THR A 196 8.53 -13.09 -6.17
CA THR A 196 9.98 -13.31 -6.32
C THR A 196 10.28 -14.76 -5.98
N ALA A 197 10.75 -15.57 -6.93
CA ALA A 197 11.06 -16.99 -6.70
C ALA A 197 12.11 -17.17 -5.59
N PRO A 198 11.90 -18.08 -4.61
CA PRO A 198 10.89 -19.15 -4.55
C PRO A 198 9.61 -18.76 -3.78
N GLY A 199 9.27 -17.46 -3.72
CA GLY A 199 8.22 -16.87 -2.90
C GLY A 199 8.80 -16.34 -1.59
N PHE A 200 8.64 -15.04 -1.33
CA PHE A 200 9.11 -14.39 -0.11
C PHE A 200 7.96 -13.77 0.68
N LEU A 201 8.06 -13.84 2.00
CA LEU A 201 7.39 -12.90 2.88
C LEU A 201 8.23 -11.65 3.00
N TRP A 202 7.57 -10.50 3.04
CA TRP A 202 8.19 -9.21 3.30
C TRP A 202 8.79 -9.17 4.70
N GLY A 203 8.09 -9.76 5.67
CA GLY A 203 8.63 -9.92 7.02
C GLY A 203 7.57 -10.26 8.05
N THR A 204 6.60 -11.10 7.69
CA THR A 204 5.59 -11.60 8.63
C THR A 204 6.11 -12.77 9.42
N TYR A 205 6.29 -12.62 10.73
CA TYR A 205 6.73 -13.72 11.61
C TYR A 205 6.03 -13.64 12.95
N GLN A 206 5.98 -14.78 13.63
CA GLN A 206 5.47 -14.84 14.98
C GLN A 206 6.63 -14.80 15.97
N ASP A 207 6.52 -13.94 16.99
CA ASP A 207 7.51 -13.85 18.06
C ASP A 207 7.43 -15.05 19.02
N PHE A 208 8.32 -15.10 20.03
CA PHE A 208 8.27 -16.07 21.11
C PHE A 208 6.94 -16.05 21.89
N ALA A 209 6.25 -14.91 21.89
CA ALA A 209 4.90 -14.79 22.44
C ALA A 209 3.85 -15.19 21.40
N ASN A 210 3.06 -16.21 21.73
CA ASN A 210 2.14 -16.92 20.85
C ASN A 210 1.01 -16.04 20.25
N TYR A 211 0.86 -14.81 20.73
CA TYR A 211 -0.16 -13.86 20.31
C TYR A 211 0.44 -12.62 19.61
N GLN A 212 1.76 -12.55 19.47
CA GLN A 212 2.45 -11.46 18.80
C GLN A 212 2.86 -11.89 17.40
N LEU A 213 2.04 -11.48 16.43
CA LEU A 213 2.34 -11.59 15.02
C LEU A 213 2.90 -10.24 14.57
N HIS A 214 4.13 -10.27 14.06
CA HIS A 214 4.77 -9.12 13.43
C HIS A 214 4.53 -9.22 11.93
N CYS A 215 4.32 -8.08 11.28
CA CYS A 215 4.15 -7.99 9.83
C CYS A 215 4.90 -6.76 9.33
N ASN A 216 5.83 -6.96 8.38
CA ASN A 216 6.59 -5.87 7.79
C ASN A 216 5.95 -5.32 6.49
N ALA A 217 4.85 -5.90 6.03
CA ALA A 217 4.11 -5.43 4.86
C ALA A 217 3.08 -4.37 5.27
N HIS A 218 3.59 -3.20 5.66
CA HIS A 218 2.79 -2.05 6.07
C HIS A 218 3.19 -0.80 5.27
N ALA A 219 2.33 0.21 5.22
CA ALA A 219 2.47 1.35 4.33
C ALA A 219 3.70 2.22 4.64
N ASN A 220 4.19 2.25 5.88
CA ASN A 220 5.47 2.93 6.19
C ASN A 220 6.73 2.23 5.63
N ASN A 221 6.62 0.98 5.16
CA ASN A 221 7.70 0.27 4.45
C ASN A 221 7.65 0.48 2.93
N LEU A 222 6.87 1.47 2.48
CA LEU A 222 6.96 2.04 1.15
C LEU A 222 7.63 3.42 1.24
N ILE A 223 8.68 3.65 0.43
CA ILE A 223 9.20 5.00 0.23
C ILE A 223 8.39 5.72 -0.82
N VAL A 224 8.37 7.04 -0.72
CA VAL A 224 8.03 7.92 -1.84
C VAL A 224 9.31 8.16 -2.62
N LEU A 225 9.27 7.89 -3.93
CA LEU A 225 10.40 8.13 -4.83
C LEU A 225 10.65 9.64 -5.01
N PRO A 226 11.85 10.05 -5.42
CA PRO A 226 12.17 11.44 -5.68
C PRO A 226 11.35 11.96 -6.86
N LEU A 227 10.99 13.26 -6.82
CA LEU A 227 10.06 13.84 -7.78
C LEU A 227 10.52 13.71 -9.25
N ASP A 228 11.81 13.71 -9.52
CA ASP A 228 12.39 13.49 -10.85
C ASP A 228 12.17 12.04 -11.34
N ILE A 229 12.37 11.05 -10.47
CA ILE A 229 12.03 9.64 -10.77
C ILE A 229 10.52 9.49 -10.96
N ILE A 230 9.69 10.09 -10.10
CA ILE A 230 8.23 10.08 -10.26
C ILE A 230 7.84 10.67 -11.62
N SER A 231 8.46 11.78 -12.02
CA SER A 231 8.18 12.46 -13.28
C SER A 231 8.54 11.62 -14.50
N GLU A 232 9.68 10.92 -14.46
CA GLU A 232 10.16 10.09 -15.57
C GLU A 232 9.41 8.75 -15.64
N LYS A 233 9.38 8.02 -14.52
CA LYS A 233 8.87 6.64 -14.45
C LYS A 233 7.38 6.57 -14.19
N LYS A 234 6.76 7.70 -13.80
CA LYS A 234 5.36 7.75 -13.40
C LYS A 234 5.07 6.76 -12.26
N GLN A 235 6.05 6.48 -11.39
CA GLN A 235 5.96 5.58 -10.25
C GLN A 235 6.17 6.38 -8.97
N ILE A 236 5.27 6.27 -7.99
CA ILE A 236 5.32 7.09 -6.77
C ILE A 236 6.00 6.33 -5.63
N LEU A 237 5.69 5.05 -5.49
CA LEU A 237 6.06 4.23 -4.34
C LEU A 237 7.03 3.11 -4.73
N SER A 238 7.92 2.75 -3.81
CA SER A 238 8.71 1.52 -3.91
C SER A 238 8.83 0.82 -2.55
N PRO A 239 8.76 -0.53 -2.49
CA PRO A 239 8.95 -1.28 -1.27
C PRO A 239 10.40 -1.23 -0.77
N LEU A 240 10.57 -1.22 0.55
CA LEU A 240 11.86 -1.29 1.23
C LEU A 240 11.80 -2.26 2.42
N ASP A 241 12.86 -2.31 3.21
CA ASP A 241 12.90 -3.03 4.49
C ASP A 241 12.72 -4.56 4.38
N PHE A 242 13.56 -5.15 3.55
CA PHE A 242 13.60 -6.61 3.36
C PHE A 242 14.66 -7.30 4.24
N ASP A 243 15.03 -6.72 5.38
CA ASP A 243 15.97 -7.35 6.31
C ASP A 243 15.34 -8.52 7.09
N MET A 244 14.03 -8.43 7.35
CA MET A 244 13.19 -9.47 7.92
C MET A 244 12.50 -10.35 6.87
N ALA A 245 12.78 -10.16 5.58
CA ALA A 245 12.21 -10.97 4.53
C ALA A 245 12.80 -12.39 4.51
N PHE A 246 11.97 -13.38 4.22
CA PHE A 246 12.39 -14.77 4.18
C PHE A 246 11.65 -15.57 3.12
N SER A 247 12.36 -16.53 2.53
CA SER A 247 11.82 -17.36 1.44
C SER A 247 10.98 -18.51 1.99
N SER A 248 10.07 -19.04 1.16
CA SER A 248 9.35 -20.30 1.40
C SER A 248 10.28 -21.44 1.84
N GLU A 249 11.46 -21.55 1.23
CA GLU A 249 12.48 -22.57 1.54
C GLU A 249 13.18 -22.37 2.89
N THR A 250 13.19 -21.15 3.43
CA THR A 250 13.95 -20.80 4.66
C THR A 250 13.06 -20.40 5.83
N SER A 251 11.74 -20.48 5.64
CA SER A 251 10.73 -20.13 6.65
C SER A 251 10.65 -21.21 7.70
N ILE A 252 10.84 -20.85 8.96
CA ILE A 252 10.83 -21.81 10.06
C ILE A 252 9.52 -21.64 10.82
N ASN A 253 8.78 -22.74 10.97
CA ASN A 253 7.66 -22.80 11.88
C ASN A 253 8.18 -23.15 13.29
N PHE A 254 8.32 -22.14 14.15
CA PHE A 254 8.85 -22.30 15.50
C PHE A 254 7.97 -23.18 16.44
N TRP A 255 6.76 -23.57 16.00
CA TRP A 255 5.84 -24.42 16.78
C TRP A 255 5.98 -25.92 16.52
N LYS A 256 6.64 -26.32 15.43
CA LYS A 256 6.95 -27.73 15.17
C LYS A 256 8.23 -28.11 15.93
N ARG A 257 8.21 -29.25 16.63
CA ARG A 257 9.43 -29.77 17.29
C ARG A 257 10.46 -30.08 16.19
N SER A 258 11.65 -29.48 16.34
CA SER A 258 12.67 -29.20 15.33
C SER A 258 12.32 -28.01 14.42
N PRO A 259 13.14 -26.95 14.40
CA PRO A 259 12.96 -25.77 13.52
C PRO A 259 13.30 -26.16 12.08
N VAL A 260 12.38 -26.89 11.44
CA VAL A 260 12.47 -27.29 10.04
C VAL A 260 11.78 -26.25 9.18
N ALA A 261 12.27 -26.11 7.94
CA ALA A 261 11.62 -25.27 6.97
C ALA A 261 10.18 -25.75 6.70
N ASP A 262 9.22 -24.83 6.71
CA ASP A 262 7.81 -25.09 6.50
C ASP A 262 7.24 -24.14 5.44
N PRO A 263 7.32 -24.49 4.15
CA PRO A 263 6.89 -23.62 3.05
C PRO A 263 5.41 -23.23 3.12
N THR A 264 4.55 -24.01 3.78
CA THR A 264 3.13 -23.67 3.92
C THR A 264 2.92 -22.48 4.85
N PHE A 265 3.82 -22.26 5.81
CA PHE A 265 3.78 -21.10 6.71
C PHE A 265 3.87 -19.77 5.93
N VAL A 266 4.66 -19.75 4.86
CA VAL A 266 4.77 -18.57 3.97
C VAL A 266 3.44 -18.27 3.30
N THR A 267 2.83 -19.28 2.70
CA THR A 267 1.59 -19.07 1.95
C THR A 267 0.42 -18.73 2.85
N ASP A 268 0.41 -19.29 4.07
CA ASP A 268 -0.56 -18.94 5.11
C ASP A 268 -0.35 -17.53 5.70
N SER A 269 0.75 -16.86 5.35
CA SER A 269 1.07 -15.51 5.82
C SER A 269 0.99 -14.45 4.71
N PHE A 270 0.87 -14.84 3.43
CA PHE A 270 0.64 -13.88 2.35
C PHE A 270 -0.67 -13.12 2.52
N ASN A 271 -1.71 -13.78 3.02
CA ASN A 271 -2.97 -13.11 3.37
C ASN A 271 -2.79 -12.07 4.48
N ILE A 272 -1.89 -12.31 5.45
CA ILE A 272 -1.59 -11.38 6.52
C ILE A 272 -0.91 -10.15 5.93
N GLU A 273 0.09 -10.33 5.06
CA GLU A 273 0.78 -9.19 4.42
C GLU A 273 -0.15 -8.33 3.54
N VAL A 274 -1.03 -8.98 2.77
CA VAL A 274 -2.09 -8.29 2.02
C VAL A 274 -3.06 -7.60 2.97
N PHE A 275 -3.47 -8.27 4.04
CA PHE A 275 -4.42 -7.73 5.02
C PHE A 275 -3.87 -6.52 5.79
N GLU A 276 -2.65 -6.59 6.29
CA GLU A 276 -2.03 -5.51 7.05
C GLU A 276 -1.77 -4.28 6.19
N MET A 277 -1.32 -4.46 4.94
CA MET A 277 -1.22 -3.35 3.99
C MET A 277 -2.59 -2.68 3.79
N MET A 278 -3.67 -3.43 3.67
CA MET A 278 -5.02 -2.86 3.52
C MET A 278 -5.56 -2.20 4.78
N ASN A 279 -5.20 -2.69 5.95
CA ASN A 279 -5.53 -2.05 7.22
C ASN A 279 -4.93 -0.64 7.28
N ASP A 280 -3.66 -0.50 6.91
CA ASP A 280 -2.98 0.78 6.78
C ASP A 280 -3.65 1.67 5.73
N LEU A 281 -3.88 1.13 4.53
CA LEU A 281 -4.55 1.86 3.45
C LEU A 281 -5.96 2.30 3.85
N GLY A 282 -6.69 1.49 4.60
CA GLY A 282 -8.03 1.79 5.10
C GLY A 282 -8.07 2.67 6.35
N GLY A 283 -6.92 3.07 6.89
CA GLY A 283 -6.82 4.00 8.02
C GLY A 283 -7.19 3.39 9.38
N ILE A 284 -7.21 2.06 9.52
CA ILE A 284 -7.69 1.41 10.77
C ILE A 284 -6.84 1.79 11.98
N TYR A 285 -5.52 1.88 11.82
CA TYR A 285 -4.57 2.16 12.92
C TYR A 285 -4.45 3.64 13.27
N VAL A 286 -4.84 4.50 12.33
CA VAL A 286 -4.59 5.94 12.40
C VAL A 286 -5.84 6.71 12.79
N SER A 287 -7.00 6.14 12.51
CA SER A 287 -8.30 6.80 12.66
C SER A 287 -9.41 5.87 13.19
N GLY A 288 -9.12 4.57 13.35
CA GLY A 288 -10.03 3.62 13.99
C GLY A 288 -9.91 3.64 15.52
N ASP A 289 -11.04 3.48 16.20
CA ASP A 289 -11.09 3.31 17.66
C ASP A 289 -10.67 1.89 18.12
N TRP A 290 -10.61 0.94 17.17
CA TRP A 290 -10.49 -0.50 17.45
C TRP A 290 -9.08 -0.96 17.83
N ALA A 291 -8.08 -0.14 17.50
CA ALA A 291 -6.71 -0.35 17.91
C ALA A 291 -6.16 0.99 18.39
N LYS A 292 -6.64 1.48 19.55
CA LYS A 292 -5.89 2.47 20.34
C LYS A 292 -4.59 1.84 20.79
N ILE A 293 -3.66 1.70 19.84
CA ILE A 293 -2.27 1.41 20.11
C ILE A 293 -1.81 2.64 20.87
N LYS A 294 -1.44 2.46 22.14
CA LYS A 294 -1.09 3.56 23.05
C LYS A 294 -0.04 4.50 22.46
N ASP A 295 0.75 3.98 21.53
CA ASP A 295 1.90 4.64 20.92
C ASP A 295 1.59 5.29 19.56
N VAL A 296 0.38 5.12 19.00
CA VAL A 296 -0.03 5.77 17.75
C VAL A 296 -1.06 6.85 18.06
N LYS A 297 -0.65 8.12 17.89
CA LYS A 297 -1.57 9.25 18.02
C LYS A 297 -2.55 9.22 16.84
N GLN A 298 -3.85 9.18 17.15
CA GLN A 298 -4.89 9.30 16.12
C GLN A 298 -4.73 10.61 15.35
N ARG A 299 -4.87 10.55 14.02
CA ARG A 299 -4.88 11.76 13.20
C ARG A 299 -6.17 12.53 13.41
N PRO A 300 -6.11 13.87 13.51
CA PRO A 300 -7.32 14.66 13.54
C PRO A 300 -8.06 14.49 12.22
N LEU A 301 -9.37 14.24 12.31
CA LEU A 301 -10.27 14.28 11.16
C LEU A 301 -10.82 15.71 10.99
N PRO A 302 -11.18 16.12 9.77
CA PRO A 302 -11.90 17.38 9.52
C PRO A 302 -13.12 17.54 10.43
N GLU A 303 -13.45 18.76 10.86
CA GLU A 303 -14.68 18.99 11.63
C GLU A 303 -15.95 18.73 10.79
N ASN A 304 -15.89 19.02 9.49
CA ASN A 304 -16.99 18.82 8.54
C ASN A 304 -17.13 17.33 8.16
N GLU A 305 -18.31 16.74 8.39
CA GLU A 305 -18.58 15.32 8.12
C GLU A 305 -18.40 14.91 6.66
N ASP A 306 -18.77 15.77 5.69
CA ASP A 306 -18.59 15.45 4.27
C ASP A 306 -17.10 15.41 3.88
N LYS A 307 -16.26 16.27 4.48
CA LYS A 307 -14.80 16.17 4.30
C LYS A 307 -14.24 14.89 4.92
N GLN A 308 -14.71 14.49 6.10
CA GLN A 308 -14.33 13.19 6.67
C GLN A 308 -14.69 12.04 5.72
N ASN A 309 -15.92 12.06 5.19
CA ASN A 309 -16.39 11.05 4.23
C ASN A 309 -15.55 11.05 2.93
N ILE A 310 -15.03 12.19 2.49
CA ILE A 310 -14.09 12.24 1.35
C ILE A 310 -12.79 11.52 1.67
N ILE A 311 -12.20 11.75 2.85
CA ILE A 311 -10.98 11.03 3.26
C ILE A 311 -11.24 9.53 3.25
N TRP A 312 -12.36 9.08 3.84
CA TRP A 312 -12.72 7.66 3.87
C TRP A 312 -13.02 7.10 2.48
N LEU A 313 -13.60 7.88 1.59
CA LEU A 313 -13.82 7.50 0.18
C LEU A 313 -12.48 7.30 -0.54
N LEU A 314 -11.53 8.22 -0.39
CA LEU A 314 -10.20 8.13 -0.99
C LEU A 314 -9.42 6.91 -0.48
N ARG A 315 -9.57 6.59 0.82
CA ARG A 315 -9.05 5.37 1.45
C ARG A 315 -9.68 4.10 0.87
N ASP A 316 -10.98 4.11 0.61
CA ASP A 316 -11.68 2.97 -0.01
C ASP A 316 -11.25 2.74 -1.47
N VAL A 317 -11.01 3.84 -2.22
CA VAL A 317 -10.43 3.81 -3.57
C VAL A 317 -9.05 3.14 -3.55
N MET A 318 -8.19 3.45 -2.57
CA MET A 318 -6.90 2.78 -2.43
C MET A 318 -7.04 1.28 -2.21
N ILE A 319 -7.98 0.83 -1.37
CA ILE A 319 -8.19 -0.60 -1.13
C ILE A 319 -8.65 -1.32 -2.40
N TRP A 320 -9.60 -0.73 -3.14
CA TRP A 320 -10.06 -1.27 -4.41
C TRP A 320 -8.88 -1.46 -5.40
N GLU A 321 -8.07 -0.43 -5.57
CA GLU A 321 -6.94 -0.45 -6.51
C GLU A 321 -5.78 -1.30 -6.00
N HIS A 322 -5.59 -1.43 -4.68
CA HIS A 322 -4.64 -2.37 -4.08
C HIS A 322 -4.92 -3.80 -4.52
N PHE A 323 -6.19 -4.22 -4.49
CA PHE A 323 -6.57 -5.55 -4.97
C PHE A 323 -6.31 -5.73 -6.47
N ILE A 324 -6.53 -4.70 -7.29
CA ILE A 324 -6.15 -4.71 -8.71
C ILE A 324 -4.64 -4.87 -8.87
N GLY A 325 -3.84 -4.07 -8.14
CA GLY A 325 -2.37 -4.12 -8.22
C GLY A 325 -1.79 -5.44 -7.74
N TYR A 326 -2.40 -6.04 -6.72
CA TYR A 326 -1.98 -7.33 -6.19
C TYR A 326 -2.33 -8.50 -7.13
N SER A 327 -3.51 -8.45 -7.76
CA SER A 327 -4.00 -9.51 -8.66
C SER A 327 -3.43 -9.39 -10.09
N ASN A 328 -3.17 -8.18 -10.57
CA ASN A 328 -2.66 -7.88 -11.91
C ASN A 328 -1.51 -6.84 -11.85
N PRO A 329 -0.31 -7.26 -11.44
CA PRO A 329 0.78 -6.35 -11.15
C PRO A 329 1.41 -5.68 -12.39
N THR A 330 1.04 -6.08 -13.60
CA THR A 330 1.47 -5.44 -14.86
C THR A 330 0.49 -4.38 -15.34
N GLY A 331 -0.74 -4.36 -14.84
CA GLY A 331 -1.78 -3.40 -15.24
C GLY A 331 -2.28 -3.53 -16.69
N GLY A 332 -1.88 -4.58 -17.42
CA GLY A 332 -2.30 -4.81 -18.81
C GLY A 332 -3.79 -5.18 -18.93
N PRO A 333 -4.41 -5.01 -20.13
CA PRO A 333 -5.80 -5.37 -20.35
C PRO A 333 -6.03 -6.86 -20.08
N THR A 334 -7.17 -7.17 -19.45
CA THR A 334 -7.52 -8.56 -19.15
C THR A 334 -8.75 -9.00 -19.94
N GLU A 335 -8.70 -10.23 -20.44
CA GLU A 335 -9.88 -11.00 -20.82
C GLU A 335 -10.69 -11.29 -19.54
N ASP A 336 -11.80 -10.55 -19.38
CA ASP A 336 -13.02 -10.85 -18.64
C ASP A 336 -13.08 -11.01 -17.10
N ALA A 337 -12.06 -10.66 -16.29
CA ALA A 337 -12.21 -10.81 -14.82
C ALA A 337 -11.60 -9.75 -13.89
N ILE A 338 -10.55 -9.01 -14.30
CA ILE A 338 -9.86 -8.06 -13.42
C ILE A 338 -10.00 -6.64 -13.99
N PRO A 339 -10.51 -5.66 -13.22
CA PRO A 339 -10.63 -4.30 -13.71
C PRO A 339 -9.24 -3.73 -14.06
N ALA A 340 -9.16 -2.97 -15.15
CA ALA A 340 -7.96 -2.19 -15.46
C ALA A 340 -7.74 -1.15 -14.34
N PRO A 341 -6.49 -0.89 -13.94
CA PRO A 341 -6.20 0.08 -12.89
C PRO A 341 -6.62 1.49 -13.31
N THR A 342 -7.10 2.28 -12.36
CA THR A 342 -7.45 3.67 -12.62
C THR A 342 -6.19 4.53 -12.54
N LEU A 343 -5.51 4.73 -13.67
CA LEU A 343 -4.26 5.48 -13.74
C LEU A 343 -4.47 6.96 -14.16
N PRO A 344 -3.68 7.89 -13.62
CA PRO A 344 -3.57 9.24 -14.18
C PRO A 344 -3.12 9.20 -15.64
N SER A 345 -3.73 10.04 -16.48
CA SER A 345 -3.28 10.26 -17.85
C SER A 345 -1.99 11.07 -17.89
N ASP A 346 -1.28 11.02 -19.02
CA ASP A 346 -0.03 11.76 -19.24
C ASP A 346 -0.17 13.27 -19.00
N ALA A 347 -1.33 13.83 -19.34
CA ALA A 347 -1.64 15.25 -19.13
C ALA A 347 -1.88 15.61 -17.65
N GLU A 348 -2.17 14.63 -16.79
CA GLU A 348 -2.47 14.86 -15.37
C GLU A 348 -1.21 14.82 -14.49
N TRP A 349 -0.11 14.22 -14.96
CA TRP A 349 1.10 14.05 -14.16
C TRP A 349 1.70 15.34 -13.58
N PRO A 350 1.75 16.48 -14.30
CA PRO A 350 2.23 17.73 -13.71
C PRO A 350 1.45 18.13 -12.46
N MET A 351 0.12 17.97 -12.48
CA MET A 351 -0.75 18.25 -11.33
C MET A 351 -0.58 17.24 -10.21
N ILE A 352 -0.37 15.96 -10.56
CA ILE A 352 -0.08 14.89 -9.58
C ILE A 352 1.23 15.18 -8.83
N ILE A 353 2.27 15.58 -9.55
CA ILE A 353 3.58 15.93 -8.98
C ILE A 353 3.43 17.14 -8.04
N GLU A 354 2.67 18.15 -8.45
CA GLU A 354 2.41 19.32 -7.60
C GLU A 354 1.65 18.95 -6.32
N MET A 355 0.63 18.09 -6.41
CA MET A 355 -0.07 17.56 -5.23
C MET A 355 0.87 16.79 -4.30
N ILE A 356 1.72 15.92 -4.84
CA ILE A 356 2.68 15.13 -4.04
C ILE A 356 3.65 16.08 -3.33
N ASN A 357 4.25 17.03 -4.06
CA ASN A 357 5.20 17.97 -3.50
C ASN A 357 4.58 18.82 -2.38
N HIS A 358 3.36 19.32 -2.58
CA HIS A 358 2.66 20.09 -1.55
C HIS A 358 2.23 19.22 -0.36
N ALA A 359 1.75 17.99 -0.60
CA ALA A 359 1.42 17.06 0.47
C ALA A 359 2.64 16.74 1.36
N LEU A 360 3.81 16.50 0.76
CA LEU A 360 5.04 16.25 1.50
C LEU A 360 5.42 17.46 2.39
N SER A 361 5.31 18.68 1.88
CA SER A 361 5.63 19.87 2.68
C SER A 361 4.66 20.11 3.85
N LEU A 362 3.40 19.68 3.70
CA LEU A 362 2.39 19.77 4.77
C LEU A 362 2.68 18.82 5.94
N SER A 363 3.35 17.69 5.71
CA SER A 363 3.65 16.70 6.75
C SER A 363 5.08 16.73 7.29
N ASP A 364 5.99 17.47 6.63
CA ASP A 364 7.41 17.52 7.01
C ASP A 364 7.65 17.89 8.50
N HIS A 365 6.86 18.80 9.04
CA HIS A 365 6.98 19.25 10.44
C HIS A 365 6.45 18.24 11.47
N LEU A 366 5.72 17.22 11.05
CA LEU A 366 5.14 16.20 11.93
C LEU A 366 6.13 15.07 12.21
N HIS A 367 7.18 14.94 11.40
CA HIS A 367 8.06 13.78 11.38
C HIS A 367 9.57 14.14 11.39
N SER A 368 9.89 15.39 11.71
CA SER A 368 11.25 15.93 11.85
C SER A 368 11.90 15.64 13.20
#